data_AF-A0A8S3YVJ7-F1
#
_entry.id   AF-A0A8S3YVJ7-F1
#
_cell.length_a   1.000
_cell.length_b   1.000
_cell.length_c   1.000
_cell.angle_alpha   90.00
_cell.angle_beta   90.00
_cell.angle_gamma   90.00
#
_symmetry.space_group_name_H-M   'P 1'
#
loop_
_entity.id
_entity.type
_entity.pdbx_description
1 polymer ?
#
loop_
_entity_poly.entity_id
_entity_poly.type
_entity_poly.pdbx_seq_one_letter_code
_entity_poly.pdbx_strand_id
1 'polypeptide(L)'
;MLPGTTLPVSNVTFNELTSRWGKLQWFRALCDPKGLVPCCYNNVCTSRPKEDCKCPYCYDMRQPLHAELATWVPNDPTCKMTRFDTVEDTCRLLQNMTIFMFGDSLVRHIYIALLNILRQGTAHGVLKKTASPASVTRCDADFVHLGRCMGDIDADTWECNNTVRLLFREHSYIVQTNLTLKFVAELIGRPNSVVFVGNGIHDDYNYPEAANKVLLPLIRNLSSSPWPKLVWSAVHAPGLLKTPRVPSQSRESVVIYNKQLRSILEAHHVPVFDTFQLTDGVESFDGVHYGRGVNGVKAQILLNYLLQLRSNGEFPLERTPNLRPEIKIS
;
A
#
# COMPACT_ATOMS: atom_id res chain seq x y z
N MET A 1 15.39 25.08 -8.20
CA MET A 1 14.14 25.84 -7.95
C MET A 1 13.76 26.52 -9.25
N LEU A 2 12.70 26.06 -9.91
CA LEU A 2 12.06 26.82 -10.99
C LEU A 2 10.88 27.60 -10.38
N PRO A 3 10.77 28.91 -10.65
CA PRO A 3 9.69 29.73 -10.12
C PRO A 3 8.40 29.53 -10.94
N GLY A 4 7.29 29.32 -10.22
CA GLY A 4 6.09 30.11 -10.47
C GLY A 4 5.19 29.81 -11.68
N THR A 5 5.13 28.59 -12.23
CA THR A 5 3.98 28.21 -13.07
C THR A 5 2.88 27.63 -12.19
N THR A 6 2.02 28.49 -11.66
CA THR A 6 0.68 28.07 -11.22
C THR A 6 -0.11 27.69 -12.48
N LEU A 7 -0.16 26.40 -12.80
CA LEU A 7 -1.18 25.91 -13.73
C LEU A 7 -2.55 26.24 -13.09
N PRO A 8 -3.45 26.98 -13.77
CA PRO A 8 -4.79 27.17 -13.25
C PRO A 8 -5.45 25.78 -13.16
N VAL A 9 -5.83 25.38 -11.95
CA VAL A 9 -6.64 24.17 -11.73
C VAL A 9 -8.02 24.49 -12.27
N SER A 10 -8.26 24.22 -13.55
CA SER A 10 -9.58 24.44 -14.17
C SER A 10 -10.52 23.29 -13.83
N ASN A 11 -11.82 23.58 -13.78
CA ASN A 11 -12.84 22.55 -13.62
C ASN A 11 -12.80 21.59 -14.82
N VAL A 12 -12.68 20.29 -14.57
CA VAL A 12 -12.80 19.24 -15.58
C VAL A 12 -14.07 18.45 -15.32
N THR A 13 -15.03 18.60 -16.22
CA THR A 13 -16.28 17.83 -16.20
C THR A 13 -16.19 16.68 -17.21
N PHE A 14 -16.45 15.46 -16.77
CA PHE A 14 -16.38 14.27 -17.62
C PHE A 14 -17.76 13.94 -18.22
N ASN A 15 -18.26 14.80 -19.11
CA ASN A 15 -19.59 14.60 -19.70
C ASN A 15 -19.61 13.55 -20.84
N GLU A 16 -18.50 13.31 -21.56
CA GLU A 16 -18.55 12.63 -22.88
C GLU A 16 -17.45 11.60 -23.19
N LEU A 17 -16.68 11.08 -22.23
CA LEU A 17 -15.68 10.05 -22.54
C LEU A 17 -16.34 8.67 -22.80
N THR A 18 -16.93 8.50 -23.98
CA THR A 18 -17.63 7.31 -24.48
C THR A 18 -16.70 6.46 -25.37
N SER A 19 -15.89 5.61 -24.74
CA SER A 19 -15.35 4.41 -25.40
C SER A 19 -15.81 3.17 -24.65
N ARG A 20 -15.33 1.96 -24.99
CA ARG A 20 -15.75 0.68 -24.38
C ARG A 20 -15.68 0.65 -22.84
N TRP A 21 -14.89 1.53 -22.23
CA TRP A 21 -14.73 1.76 -20.77
C TRP A 21 -15.47 3.01 -20.25
N GLY A 22 -16.04 3.80 -21.16
CA GLY A 22 -16.60 5.12 -20.96
C GLY A 22 -17.93 5.18 -20.20
N LYS A 23 -18.64 4.06 -20.08
CA LYS A 23 -19.84 4.01 -19.23
C LYS A 23 -19.50 4.06 -17.74
N LEU A 24 -18.32 3.59 -17.34
CA LEU A 24 -17.93 3.51 -15.93
C LEU A 24 -17.56 4.88 -15.35
N GLN A 25 -17.10 5.83 -16.17
CA GLN A 25 -16.54 7.13 -15.72
C GLN A 25 -15.73 6.93 -14.44
N TRP A 26 -14.52 6.36 -14.58
CA TRP A 26 -13.71 5.90 -13.44
C TRP A 26 -13.45 6.95 -12.35
N PHE A 27 -13.58 8.24 -12.70
CA PHE A 27 -13.35 9.38 -11.82
C PHE A 27 -14.59 10.27 -11.70
N ARG A 28 -14.71 10.91 -10.53
CA ARG A 28 -15.56 12.08 -10.34
C ARG A 28 -14.99 13.30 -11.07
N ALA A 29 -15.82 14.32 -11.32
CA ALA A 29 -15.41 15.59 -11.89
C ALA A 29 -14.41 16.29 -10.95
N LEU A 30 -13.37 16.87 -11.56
CA LEU A 30 -12.35 17.61 -10.84
C LEU A 30 -12.79 19.06 -10.78
N CYS A 31 -13.41 19.46 -9.68
CA CYS A 31 -13.85 20.83 -9.49
C CYS A 31 -12.77 21.64 -8.77
N ASP A 32 -12.54 22.86 -9.27
CA ASP A 32 -11.59 23.79 -8.71
C ASP A 32 -12.02 24.14 -7.27
N PRO A 33 -11.22 23.77 -6.24
CA PRO A 33 -11.49 24.10 -4.84
C PRO A 33 -11.75 25.59 -4.62
N LYS A 34 -11.10 26.46 -5.41
CA LYS A 34 -11.14 27.93 -5.28
C LYS A 34 -11.99 28.59 -6.37
N GLY A 35 -12.62 27.79 -7.23
CA GLY A 35 -13.40 28.27 -8.37
C GLY A 35 -14.85 28.59 -8.02
N LEU A 36 -15.60 29.06 -9.02
CA LEU A 36 -17.03 29.42 -8.87
C LEU A 36 -17.96 28.22 -8.67
N VAL A 37 -17.49 27.02 -9.02
CA VAL A 37 -18.28 25.77 -9.03
C VAL A 37 -17.57 24.62 -8.29
N PRO A 38 -17.19 24.79 -7.01
CA PRO A 38 -16.29 23.88 -6.31
C PRO A 38 -16.96 22.55 -5.89
N CYS A 39 -18.27 22.38 -6.10
CA CYS A 39 -19.00 21.20 -5.70
C CYS A 39 -19.21 20.24 -6.88
N CYS A 40 -18.71 19.01 -6.78
CA CYS A 40 -19.02 17.95 -7.74
C CYS A 40 -20.39 17.33 -7.41
N TYR A 41 -21.42 17.64 -8.19
CA TYR A 41 -22.77 17.08 -8.07
C TYR A 41 -23.10 16.26 -9.32
N ASN A 42 -23.45 14.97 -9.16
CA ASN A 42 -23.76 14.08 -10.29
C ASN A 42 -22.67 14.08 -11.37
N ASN A 43 -21.41 14.11 -10.95
CA ASN A 43 -20.25 14.18 -11.83
C ASN A 43 -20.12 15.47 -12.67
N VAL A 44 -20.72 16.57 -12.19
CA VAL A 44 -20.66 17.89 -12.80
C VAL A 44 -20.25 18.92 -11.75
N CYS A 45 -19.37 19.85 -12.12
CA CYS A 45 -19.00 20.95 -11.23
C CYS A 45 -20.12 21.98 -11.16
N THR A 46 -20.59 22.26 -9.95
CA THR A 46 -21.73 23.13 -9.68
C THR A 46 -21.42 24.17 -8.61
N SER A 47 -22.09 25.31 -8.70
CA SER A 47 -22.01 26.36 -7.67
C SER A 47 -22.99 25.99 -6.57
N ARG A 48 -22.48 25.44 -5.47
CA ARG A 48 -23.26 25.11 -4.27
C ARG A 48 -22.51 25.54 -3.01
N PRO A 49 -23.20 26.05 -1.97
CA PRO A 49 -22.59 26.27 -0.66
C PRO A 49 -22.11 24.93 -0.06
N LYS A 50 -21.27 24.98 0.97
CA LYS A 50 -20.62 23.80 1.58
C LYS A 50 -21.64 22.83 2.15
N GLU A 51 -22.73 23.37 2.67
CA GLU A 51 -23.82 22.70 3.34
C GLU A 51 -24.65 21.89 2.32
N ASP A 52 -24.86 22.46 1.14
CA ASP A 52 -25.59 21.83 0.03
C ASP A 52 -24.71 20.86 -0.79
N CYS A 53 -23.40 20.85 -0.52
CA CYS A 53 -22.47 19.90 -1.11
C CYS A 53 -22.30 18.62 -0.27
N LYS A 54 -23.17 18.41 0.72
CA LYS A 54 -23.26 17.21 1.55
C LYS A 54 -24.48 16.39 1.16
N CYS A 55 -24.38 15.66 0.05
CA CYS A 55 -25.42 14.74 -0.41
C CYS A 55 -24.79 13.42 -0.89
N PRO A 56 -25.56 12.32 -1.01
CA PRO A 56 -25.02 11.00 -1.40
C PRO A 56 -24.24 11.00 -2.73
N TYR A 57 -24.56 11.95 -3.63
CA TYR A 57 -23.93 12.10 -4.94
C TYR A 57 -23.16 13.41 -5.10
N CYS A 58 -22.92 14.13 -3.99
CA CYS A 58 -22.17 15.37 -3.95
C CYS A 58 -20.76 15.11 -3.41
N TYR A 59 -19.81 15.93 -3.83
CA TYR A 59 -18.51 16.01 -3.19
C TYR A 59 -17.97 17.44 -3.18
N ASP A 60 -17.55 17.91 -2.00
CA ASP A 60 -17.05 19.27 -1.83
C ASP A 60 -15.53 19.32 -2.02
N MET A 61 -15.10 19.81 -3.19
CA MET A 61 -13.69 19.96 -3.50
C MET A 61 -13.04 21.12 -2.75
N ARG A 62 -13.72 21.89 -1.87
CA ARG A 62 -13.08 22.90 -0.98
C ARG A 62 -12.36 22.29 0.22
N GLN A 63 -12.53 21.00 0.48
CA GLN A 63 -11.97 20.32 1.66
C GLN A 63 -10.79 19.35 1.42
N PRO A 64 -10.18 19.20 0.22
CA PRO A 64 -9.20 18.15 0.02
C PRO A 64 -7.89 18.47 0.73
N LEU A 65 -7.42 17.48 1.49
CA LEU A 65 -6.02 17.32 1.82
C LEU A 65 -5.41 16.50 0.68
N HIS A 66 -4.60 17.14 -0.17
CA HIS A 66 -3.80 16.41 -1.14
C HIS A 66 -2.81 15.51 -0.39
N ALA A 67 -3.02 14.20 -0.48
CA ALA A 67 -2.22 13.17 0.19
C ALA A 67 -0.71 13.41 0.10
N GLU A 68 -0.28 13.82 -1.09
CA GLU A 68 1.12 13.96 -1.48
C GLU A 68 1.79 15.21 -0.90
N LEU A 69 0.99 16.21 -0.52
CA LEU A 69 1.47 17.52 -0.03
C LEU A 69 1.21 17.71 1.47
N ALA A 70 0.55 16.74 2.12
CA ALA A 70 0.19 16.83 3.53
C ALA A 70 1.34 16.41 4.46
N THR A 71 1.39 17.02 5.64
CA THR A 71 2.18 16.51 6.77
C THR A 71 1.32 15.59 7.61
N TRP A 72 1.77 14.36 7.82
CA TRP A 72 1.02 13.32 8.51
C TRP A 72 1.47 13.22 9.96
N VAL A 73 0.53 13.42 10.89
CA VAL A 73 0.76 13.32 12.34
C VAL A 73 -0.27 12.38 12.97
N PRO A 74 0.12 11.51 13.90
CA PRO A 74 -0.84 10.71 14.68
C PRO A 74 -1.79 11.62 15.48
N ASN A 75 -3.08 11.29 15.49
CA ASN A 75 -4.06 11.99 16.32
C ASN A 75 -3.84 11.75 17.81
N ASP A 76 -3.26 10.60 18.16
CA ASP A 76 -2.90 10.26 19.53
C ASP A 76 -1.45 10.70 19.81
N PRO A 77 -1.21 11.68 20.71
CA PRO A 77 0.13 12.16 21.01
C PRO A 77 1.01 11.14 21.74
N THR A 78 0.41 10.05 22.26
CA THR A 78 1.15 8.93 22.87
C THR A 78 1.68 7.95 21.82
N CYS A 79 1.11 7.96 20.61
CA CYS A 79 1.57 7.17 19.48
C CYS A 79 2.88 7.74 18.93
N LYS A 80 4.01 7.23 19.43
CA LYS A 80 5.34 7.61 18.96
C LYS A 80 5.77 6.72 17.80
N MET A 81 5.79 7.30 16.60
CA MET A 81 6.32 6.63 15.42
C MET A 81 7.80 6.96 15.25
N THR A 82 8.66 5.94 15.19
CA THR A 82 10.06 6.10 14.81
C THR A 82 10.13 6.38 13.32
N ARG A 83 10.86 7.42 12.93
CA ARG A 83 11.06 7.79 11.54
C ARG A 83 12.30 7.08 10.98
N PHE A 84 12.12 6.31 9.93
CA PHE A 84 13.20 5.68 9.18
C PHE A 84 13.44 6.49 7.90
N ASP A 85 14.14 7.61 8.04
CA ASP A 85 14.37 8.57 6.97
C ASP A 85 15.70 8.34 6.22
N THR A 86 16.53 7.41 6.70
CA THR A 86 17.83 7.06 6.09
C THR A 86 17.87 5.59 5.66
N VAL A 87 18.64 5.31 4.61
CA VAL A 87 18.92 3.95 4.14
C VAL A 87 19.59 3.14 5.26
N GLU A 88 20.57 3.74 5.96
CA GLU A 88 21.33 3.11 7.05
C GLU A 88 20.43 2.60 8.18
N ASP A 89 19.54 3.46 8.71
CA ASP A 89 18.66 3.09 9.82
C ASP A 89 17.64 2.03 9.40
N THR A 90 17.12 2.15 8.17
CA THR A 90 16.19 1.16 7.61
C THR A 90 16.90 -0.19 7.43
N CYS A 91 18.14 -0.19 6.94
CA CYS A 91 18.95 -1.38 6.79
C CYS A 91 19.28 -2.04 8.13
N ARG A 92 19.60 -1.25 9.16
CA ARG A 92 19.84 -1.75 10.52
C ARG A 92 18.59 -2.42 11.09
N LEU A 93 17.42 -1.81 10.91
CA LEU A 93 16.15 -2.40 11.30
C LEU A 93 15.86 -3.70 10.54
N LEU A 94 16.11 -3.73 9.23
CA LEU A 94 15.70 -4.85 8.38
C LEU A 94 16.74 -5.97 8.28
N GLN A 95 17.92 -5.81 8.88
CA GLN A 95 19.03 -6.75 8.77
C GLN A 95 18.59 -8.22 8.94
N ASN A 96 19.01 -9.06 7.99
CA ASN A 96 18.70 -10.50 7.91
C ASN A 96 17.20 -10.82 7.71
N MET A 97 16.37 -9.87 7.30
CA MET A 97 14.95 -10.12 7.03
C MET A 97 14.66 -10.51 5.58
N THR A 98 13.62 -11.31 5.40
CA THR A 98 12.98 -11.55 4.10
C THR A 98 11.54 -11.07 4.16
N ILE A 99 11.19 -10.05 3.37
CA ILE A 99 9.83 -9.54 3.28
C ILE A 99 9.28 -9.93 1.93
N PHE A 100 8.28 -10.81 1.94
CA PHE A 100 7.52 -11.16 0.76
C PHE A 100 6.16 -10.49 0.79
N MET A 101 5.92 -9.60 -0.17
CA MET A 101 4.65 -8.92 -0.36
C MET A 101 3.94 -9.50 -1.57
N PHE A 102 2.66 -9.80 -1.48
CA PHE A 102 1.88 -10.11 -2.68
C PHE A 102 0.46 -9.61 -2.54
N GLY A 103 -0.13 -9.25 -3.67
CA GLY A 103 -1.40 -8.57 -3.64
C GLY A 103 -1.73 -7.84 -4.91
N ASP A 104 -2.80 -7.06 -4.88
CA ASP A 104 -3.15 -6.16 -5.98
C ASP A 104 -2.26 -4.90 -5.99
N SER A 105 -2.65 -3.92 -6.80
CA SER A 105 -1.95 -2.66 -6.95
C SER A 105 -1.81 -1.86 -5.65
N LEU A 106 -2.66 -2.07 -4.65
CA LEU A 106 -2.57 -1.37 -3.37
C LEU A 106 -1.35 -1.86 -2.57
N VAL A 107 -1.08 -3.17 -2.59
CA VAL A 107 0.12 -3.76 -1.97
C VAL A 107 1.37 -3.36 -2.75
N ARG A 108 1.30 -3.33 -4.09
CA ARG A 108 2.42 -2.85 -4.93
C ARG A 108 2.89 -1.47 -4.50
N HIS A 109 1.97 -0.56 -4.19
CA HIS A 109 2.33 0.81 -3.83
C HIS A 109 3.02 0.92 -2.48
N ILE A 110 2.68 0.05 -1.52
CA ILE A 110 3.41 -0.06 -0.25
C ILE A 110 4.81 -0.64 -0.49
N TYR A 111 4.93 -1.67 -1.34
CA TYR A 111 6.23 -2.24 -1.73
C TYR A 111 7.15 -1.20 -2.38
N ILE A 112 6.63 -0.43 -3.35
CA ILE A 112 7.34 0.68 -3.97
C ILE A 112 7.83 1.68 -2.91
N ALA A 113 6.97 2.07 -1.97
CA ALA A 113 7.34 3.03 -0.93
C ALA A 113 8.44 2.50 -0.01
N LEU A 114 8.38 1.23 0.40
CA LEU A 114 9.43 0.57 1.18
C LEU A 114 10.76 0.53 0.41
N LEU A 115 10.73 0.13 -0.87
CA LEU A 115 11.93 0.07 -1.71
C LEU A 115 12.51 1.48 -1.94
N ASN A 116 11.66 2.50 -2.06
CA ASN A 116 12.09 3.88 -2.22
C ASN A 116 12.85 4.40 -0.99
N ILE A 117 12.48 3.98 0.22
CA ILE A 117 13.22 4.31 1.46
C ILE A 117 14.61 3.67 1.42
N LEU A 118 14.71 2.39 1.04
CA LEU A 118 15.98 1.64 0.98
C LEU A 118 16.92 2.08 -0.14
N ARG A 119 16.38 2.73 -1.17
CA ARG A 119 17.13 3.15 -2.36
C ARG A 119 17.15 4.66 -2.58
N GLN A 120 16.90 5.42 -1.53
CA GLN A 120 16.91 6.87 -1.59
C GLN A 120 18.25 7.37 -2.17
N GLY A 121 18.17 8.24 -3.18
CA GLY A 121 19.35 8.82 -3.84
C GLY A 121 20.05 7.93 -4.87
N THR A 122 19.53 6.74 -5.15
CA THR A 122 20.08 5.89 -6.23
C THR A 122 19.55 6.30 -7.60
N ALA A 123 20.37 6.11 -8.66
CA ALA A 123 20.01 6.52 -10.02
C ALA A 123 18.78 5.81 -10.61
N HIS A 124 18.51 4.57 -10.19
CA HIS A 124 17.38 3.77 -10.68
C HIS A 124 16.19 3.78 -9.73
N GLY A 125 16.35 4.30 -8.50
CA GLY A 125 15.33 4.23 -7.46
C GLY A 125 14.78 2.81 -7.31
N VAL A 126 13.46 2.69 -7.36
CA VAL A 126 12.74 1.41 -7.21
C VAL A 126 12.74 0.52 -8.47
N LEU A 127 13.30 1.01 -9.57
CA LEU A 127 13.33 0.26 -10.83
C LEU A 127 14.48 -0.76 -10.83
N LYS A 128 14.38 -1.74 -11.73
CA LYS A 128 15.46 -2.68 -12.01
C LYS A 128 16.71 -1.93 -12.47
N LYS A 129 17.89 -2.45 -12.11
CA LYS A 129 19.18 -1.95 -12.62
C LYS A 129 19.32 -2.05 -14.14
N THR A 130 18.49 -2.87 -14.79
CA THR A 130 18.43 -3.05 -16.24
C THR A 130 17.38 -2.15 -16.91
N ALA A 131 16.67 -1.31 -16.16
CA ALA A 131 15.69 -0.40 -16.72
C ALA A 131 16.37 0.61 -17.66
N SER A 132 15.75 0.87 -18.82
CA SER A 132 16.29 1.83 -19.79
C SER A 132 16.31 3.26 -19.25
N PRO A 133 17.20 4.16 -19.73
CA PRO A 133 17.17 5.58 -19.36
C PRO A 133 15.80 6.24 -19.61
N ALA A 134 15.11 5.82 -20.68
CA ALA A 134 13.75 6.28 -20.99
C ALA A 134 12.74 5.81 -19.93
N SER A 135 12.84 4.56 -19.46
CA SER A 135 12.03 4.05 -18.35
C SER A 135 12.29 4.82 -17.07
N VAL A 136 13.56 5.04 -16.71
CA VAL A 136 13.96 5.82 -15.52
C VAL A 136 13.33 7.21 -15.56
N THR A 137 13.44 7.91 -16.69
CA THR A 137 12.86 9.25 -16.86
C THR A 137 11.33 9.23 -16.79
N ARG A 138 10.68 8.27 -17.44
CA ARG A 138 9.22 8.15 -17.51
C ARG A 138 8.56 7.80 -16.18
N CYS A 139 9.30 7.09 -15.34
CA CYS A 139 8.85 6.52 -14.07
C CYS A 139 9.51 7.20 -12.86
N ASP A 140 10.04 8.41 -13.05
CA ASP A 140 10.62 9.18 -11.95
C ASP A 140 9.56 9.68 -10.97
N ALA A 141 9.96 9.90 -9.72
CA ALA A 141 9.11 10.41 -8.64
C ALA A 141 7.75 9.67 -8.52
N ASP A 142 6.63 10.40 -8.54
CA ASP A 142 5.28 9.83 -8.37
C ASP A 142 4.79 9.05 -9.60
N PHE A 143 5.42 9.23 -10.77
CA PHE A 143 5.00 8.51 -11.98
C PHE A 143 5.26 7.00 -11.89
N VAL A 144 6.13 6.56 -10.97
CA VAL A 144 6.42 5.13 -10.75
C VAL A 144 5.20 4.32 -10.31
N HIS A 145 4.19 4.98 -9.72
CA HIS A 145 2.96 4.34 -9.27
C HIS A 145 2.04 3.94 -10.42
N LEU A 146 2.23 4.53 -11.61
CA LEU A 146 1.41 4.28 -12.79
C LEU A 146 1.65 2.90 -13.40
N GLY A 147 0.60 2.29 -13.96
CA GLY A 147 0.66 0.94 -14.52
C GLY A 147 1.73 0.74 -15.61
N ARG A 148 2.08 1.80 -16.36
CA ARG A 148 3.13 1.78 -17.39
C ARG A 148 4.55 1.50 -16.85
N CYS A 149 4.76 1.65 -15.55
CA CYS A 149 6.04 1.45 -14.88
C CYS A 149 6.15 0.05 -14.24
N MET A 150 5.05 -0.71 -14.19
CA MET A 150 4.95 -1.98 -13.48
C MET A 150 6.03 -3.00 -13.90
N GLY A 151 6.30 -3.12 -15.21
CA GLY A 151 7.31 -4.06 -15.73
C GLY A 151 8.75 -3.70 -15.37
N ASP A 152 9.01 -2.43 -15.04
CA ASP A 152 10.33 -1.90 -14.74
C ASP A 152 10.65 -1.92 -13.23
N ILE A 153 9.66 -2.12 -12.36
CA ILE A 153 9.85 -2.22 -10.89
C ILE A 153 10.69 -3.46 -10.56
N ASP A 154 11.66 -3.29 -9.67
CA ASP A 154 12.48 -4.40 -9.18
C ASP A 154 11.74 -5.19 -8.09
N ALA A 155 11.07 -6.28 -8.49
CA ALA A 155 10.15 -7.05 -7.65
C ALA A 155 10.79 -8.27 -6.95
N ASP A 156 12.09 -8.52 -7.10
CA ASP A 156 12.82 -9.56 -6.37
C ASP A 156 14.27 -9.10 -6.23
N THR A 157 14.60 -8.54 -5.07
CA THR A 157 15.84 -7.81 -4.90
C THR A 157 16.46 -7.99 -3.52
N TRP A 158 17.75 -7.71 -3.46
CA TRP A 158 18.55 -7.78 -2.25
C TRP A 158 19.13 -6.41 -1.95
N GLU A 159 18.84 -5.92 -0.75
CA GLU A 159 19.27 -4.62 -0.24
C GLU A 159 20.19 -4.79 0.97
N CYS A 160 20.79 -3.67 1.42
CA CYS A 160 21.57 -3.61 2.64
C CYS A 160 22.73 -4.63 2.65
N ASN A 161 23.59 -4.58 1.63
CA ASN A 161 24.70 -5.51 1.43
C ASN A 161 24.27 -6.99 1.41
N ASN A 162 23.17 -7.28 0.70
CA ASN A 162 22.58 -8.62 0.57
C ASN A 162 22.08 -9.26 1.87
N THR A 163 21.79 -8.46 2.89
CA THR A 163 21.21 -8.96 4.15
C THR A 163 19.69 -8.87 4.19
N VAL A 164 19.08 -8.05 3.33
CA VAL A 164 17.63 -7.84 3.28
C VAL A 164 17.11 -8.31 1.93
N ARG A 165 16.18 -9.28 1.92
CA ARG A 165 15.51 -9.70 0.69
C ARG A 165 14.11 -9.13 0.62
N LEU A 166 13.79 -8.42 -0.45
CA LEU A 166 12.47 -7.89 -0.73
C LEU A 166 11.89 -8.56 -1.98
N LEU A 167 10.72 -9.15 -1.85
CA LEU A 167 10.02 -9.77 -2.96
C LEU A 167 8.60 -9.21 -3.10
N PHE A 168 8.16 -9.04 -4.34
CA PHE A 168 6.81 -8.64 -4.69
C PHE A 168 6.24 -9.51 -5.82
N ARG A 169 4.97 -9.86 -5.69
CA ARG A 169 4.17 -10.49 -6.76
C ARG A 169 2.80 -9.83 -6.84
N GLU A 170 2.51 -9.22 -7.99
CA GLU A 170 1.21 -8.63 -8.25
C GLU A 170 0.20 -9.71 -8.68
N HIS A 171 -0.95 -9.70 -8.05
CA HIS A 171 -2.13 -10.48 -8.37
C HIS A 171 -3.31 -9.55 -8.41
N SER A 172 -3.75 -9.20 -9.62
CA SER A 172 -4.97 -8.41 -9.78
C SER A 172 -6.15 -9.17 -9.20
N TYR A 173 -6.26 -10.48 -9.47
CA TYR A 173 -7.39 -11.30 -9.05
C TYR A 173 -6.98 -12.38 -8.05
N ILE A 174 -7.87 -12.70 -7.11
CA ILE A 174 -7.70 -13.75 -6.10
C ILE A 174 -7.30 -15.10 -6.72
N VAL A 175 -7.87 -15.47 -7.87
CA VAL A 175 -7.54 -16.75 -8.56
C VAL A 175 -6.05 -16.89 -8.92
N GLN A 176 -5.34 -15.78 -9.10
CA GLN A 176 -3.93 -15.78 -9.48
C GLN A 176 -2.99 -16.11 -8.30
N THR A 177 -3.49 -16.03 -7.06
CA THR A 177 -2.71 -16.24 -5.84
C THR A 177 -2.29 -17.69 -5.61
N ASN A 178 -2.94 -18.66 -6.26
CA ASN A 178 -2.65 -20.09 -6.09
C ASN A 178 -1.18 -20.47 -6.34
N LEU A 179 -0.54 -19.85 -7.34
CA LEU A 179 0.89 -20.09 -7.62
C LEU A 179 1.78 -19.49 -6.52
N THR A 180 1.37 -18.37 -5.97
CA THR A 180 2.10 -17.67 -4.91
C THR A 180 1.98 -18.36 -3.56
N LEU A 181 0.86 -19.06 -3.29
CA LEU A 181 0.75 -19.91 -2.09
C LEU A 181 1.81 -21.02 -2.05
N LYS A 182 2.25 -21.53 -3.22
CA LYS A 182 3.37 -22.48 -3.28
C LYS A 182 4.69 -21.83 -2.89
N PHE A 183 4.94 -20.60 -3.36
CA PHE A 183 6.13 -19.85 -2.99
C PHE A 183 6.16 -19.49 -1.50
N VAL A 184 5.00 -19.17 -0.90
CA VAL A 184 4.90 -18.98 0.55
C VAL A 184 5.35 -20.22 1.31
N ALA A 185 5.04 -21.43 0.81
CA ALA A 185 5.47 -22.66 1.45
C ALA A 185 7.01 -22.81 1.48
N GLU A 186 7.73 -22.27 0.51
CA GLU A 186 9.20 -22.27 0.47
C GLU A 186 9.82 -21.34 1.53
N LEU A 187 9.04 -20.41 2.10
CA LEU A 187 9.49 -19.54 3.19
C LEU A 187 9.29 -20.16 4.58
N ILE A 188 8.56 -21.28 4.69
CA ILE A 188 8.27 -21.92 5.97
C ILE A 188 9.57 -22.30 6.68
N GLY A 189 9.70 -21.88 7.93
CA GLY A 189 10.87 -22.13 8.76
C GLY A 189 12.05 -21.20 8.48
N ARG A 190 11.99 -20.33 7.46
CA ARG A 190 13.03 -19.34 7.20
C ARG A 190 13.01 -18.26 8.28
N PRO A 191 14.05 -18.11 9.11
CA PRO A 191 14.05 -17.10 10.17
C PRO A 191 13.89 -15.68 9.61
N ASN A 192 13.32 -14.80 10.42
CA ASN A 192 13.14 -13.40 10.09
C ASN A 192 12.39 -13.12 8.78
N SER A 193 11.40 -13.96 8.46
CA SER A 193 10.59 -13.81 7.27
C SER A 193 9.17 -13.28 7.56
N VAL A 194 8.67 -12.44 6.67
CA VAL A 194 7.33 -11.85 6.70
C VAL A 194 6.63 -12.13 5.39
N VAL A 195 5.36 -12.53 5.48
CA VAL A 195 4.43 -12.55 4.36
C VAL A 195 3.41 -11.45 4.59
N PHE A 196 3.41 -10.44 3.71
CA PHE A 196 2.47 -9.33 3.72
C PHE A 196 1.52 -9.47 2.54
N VAL A 197 0.23 -9.62 2.81
CA VAL A 197 -0.77 -9.95 1.80
C VAL A 197 -1.94 -8.97 1.80
N GLY A 198 -2.46 -8.61 0.63
CA GLY A 198 -3.66 -7.80 0.50
C GLY A 198 -4.25 -7.92 -0.90
N ASN A 199 -5.53 -8.28 -1.00
CA ASN A 199 -6.23 -8.44 -2.27
C ASN A 199 -7.70 -8.06 -2.10
N GLY A 200 -8.41 -7.90 -3.22
CA GLY A 200 -9.87 -7.94 -3.25
C GLY A 200 -10.51 -6.91 -4.17
N ILE A 201 -9.78 -5.85 -4.56
CA ILE A 201 -10.39 -4.75 -5.33
C ILE A 201 -10.92 -5.17 -6.70
N HIS A 202 -10.21 -6.04 -7.41
CA HIS A 202 -10.64 -6.53 -8.72
C HIS A 202 -11.64 -7.68 -8.64
N ASP A 203 -11.89 -8.22 -7.46
CA ASP A 203 -12.89 -9.26 -7.19
C ASP A 203 -14.10 -8.67 -6.45
N ASP A 204 -14.38 -7.37 -6.65
CA ASP A 204 -15.52 -6.65 -6.06
C ASP A 204 -15.61 -6.75 -4.52
N TYR A 205 -14.44 -6.87 -3.87
CA TYR A 205 -14.34 -7.13 -2.44
C TYR A 205 -15.17 -8.35 -1.99
N ASN A 206 -15.12 -9.42 -2.78
CA ASN A 206 -15.75 -10.69 -2.44
C ASN A 206 -15.01 -11.35 -1.27
N TYR A 207 -15.54 -11.13 -0.05
CA TYR A 207 -15.01 -11.71 1.19
C TYR A 207 -14.90 -13.24 1.16
N PRO A 208 -15.94 -14.01 0.78
CA PRO A 208 -15.84 -15.47 0.75
C PRO A 208 -14.71 -15.99 -0.12
N GLU A 209 -14.48 -15.36 -1.27
CA GLU A 209 -13.38 -15.70 -2.18
C GLU A 209 -12.01 -15.42 -1.54
N ALA A 210 -11.82 -14.22 -0.97
CA ALA A 210 -10.57 -13.85 -0.32
C ALA A 210 -10.25 -14.74 0.89
N ALA A 211 -11.27 -15.03 1.70
CA ALA A 211 -11.14 -15.88 2.87
C ALA A 211 -10.76 -17.32 2.49
N ASN A 212 -11.53 -17.95 1.59
CA ASN A 212 -11.38 -19.38 1.30
C ASN A 212 -10.21 -19.70 0.36
N LYS A 213 -9.86 -18.80 -0.57
CA LYS A 213 -8.81 -19.07 -1.56
C LYS A 213 -7.45 -18.49 -1.17
N VAL A 214 -7.40 -17.51 -0.27
CA VAL A 214 -6.14 -16.85 0.12
C VAL A 214 -5.87 -16.97 1.61
N LEU A 215 -6.72 -16.37 2.45
CA LEU A 215 -6.42 -16.19 3.87
C LEU A 215 -6.35 -17.52 4.64
N LEU A 216 -7.40 -18.36 4.55
CA LEU A 216 -7.45 -19.63 5.28
C LEU A 216 -6.36 -20.61 4.82
N PRO A 217 -6.06 -20.75 3.50
CA PRO A 217 -4.90 -21.51 3.05
C PRO A 217 -3.57 -21.00 3.61
N LEU A 218 -3.34 -19.68 3.66
CA LEU A 218 -2.13 -19.12 4.27
C LEU A 218 -2.02 -19.46 5.75
N ILE A 219 -3.09 -19.21 6.52
CA ILE A 219 -3.12 -19.52 7.96
C ILE A 219 -2.80 -21.00 8.19
N ARG A 220 -3.43 -21.91 7.43
CA ARG A 220 -3.18 -23.34 7.53
C ARG A 220 -1.72 -23.68 7.24
N ASN A 221 -1.19 -23.22 6.12
CA ASN A 221 0.17 -23.53 5.69
C ASN A 221 1.23 -22.97 6.66
N LEU A 222 0.98 -21.80 7.24
CA LEU A 222 1.94 -21.12 8.12
C LEU A 222 1.83 -21.50 9.59
N SER A 223 0.74 -22.16 10.00
CA SER A 223 0.50 -22.54 11.40
C SER A 223 1.52 -23.49 12.02
N SER A 224 2.29 -24.22 11.20
CA SER A 224 3.26 -25.22 11.65
C SER A 224 4.63 -24.64 12.00
N SER A 225 4.83 -23.34 11.80
CA SER A 225 6.14 -22.70 11.95
C SER A 225 6.00 -21.30 12.57
N PRO A 226 6.95 -20.86 13.41
CA PRO A 226 6.99 -19.48 13.88
C PRO A 226 7.26 -18.48 12.74
N TRP A 227 7.71 -18.98 11.58
CA TRP A 227 8.06 -18.20 10.40
C TRP A 227 7.50 -18.78 9.10
N PRO A 228 7.13 -17.94 8.12
CA PRO A 228 7.05 -16.47 8.18
C PRO A 228 5.93 -15.95 9.09
N LYS A 229 6.06 -14.72 9.58
CA LYS A 229 4.93 -13.99 10.19
C LYS A 229 4.00 -13.52 9.09
N LEU A 230 2.71 -13.81 9.23
CA LEU A 230 1.67 -13.34 8.32
C LEU A 230 1.16 -11.96 8.77
N VAL A 231 1.04 -11.01 7.84
CA VAL A 231 0.41 -9.71 8.03
C VAL A 231 -0.63 -9.51 6.93
N TRP A 232 -1.86 -9.20 7.32
CA TRP A 232 -2.92 -8.90 6.36
C TRP A 232 -3.09 -7.39 6.19
N SER A 233 -2.93 -6.88 4.97
CA SER A 233 -3.26 -5.51 4.60
C SER A 233 -4.75 -5.38 4.40
N ALA A 234 -5.41 -4.68 5.32
CA ALA A 234 -6.79 -4.26 5.08
C ALA A 234 -6.83 -3.27 3.91
N VAL A 235 -7.96 -3.24 3.21
CA VAL A 235 -8.15 -2.30 2.09
C VAL A 235 -8.36 -0.91 2.67
N HIS A 236 -7.63 0.08 2.16
CA HIS A 236 -7.76 1.46 2.62
C HIS A 236 -9.02 2.12 2.04
N ALA A 237 -9.46 3.25 2.62
CA ALA A 237 -10.62 3.96 2.12
C ALA A 237 -10.37 4.49 0.68
N PRO A 238 -11.33 4.33 -0.24
CA PRO A 238 -11.20 4.85 -1.59
C PRO A 238 -11.04 6.37 -1.55
N GLY A 239 -10.25 6.90 -2.47
CA GLY A 239 -10.00 8.33 -2.57
C GLY A 239 -11.24 9.10 -3.01
N LEU A 240 -11.21 10.41 -2.76
CA LEU A 240 -12.31 11.33 -3.04
C LEU A 240 -12.79 11.33 -4.50
N LEU A 241 -11.88 11.03 -5.44
CA LEU A 241 -12.18 10.98 -6.87
C LEU A 241 -12.89 9.70 -7.30
N LYS A 242 -13.14 8.75 -6.39
CA LYS A 242 -13.74 7.46 -6.73
C LYS A 242 -15.16 7.65 -7.28
N THR A 243 -15.38 7.09 -8.47
CA THR A 243 -16.71 7.10 -9.09
C THR A 243 -17.74 6.33 -8.28
N PRO A 244 -18.98 6.86 -8.14
CA PRO A 244 -20.09 6.11 -7.53
C PRO A 244 -20.64 5.01 -8.44
N ARG A 245 -20.22 4.94 -9.72
CA ARG A 245 -20.72 3.98 -10.71
C ARG A 245 -20.17 2.56 -10.54
N VAL A 246 -19.18 2.38 -9.66
CA VAL A 246 -18.65 1.07 -9.27
C VAL A 246 -18.97 0.85 -7.79
N PRO A 247 -20.24 0.58 -7.44
CA PRO A 247 -20.69 0.52 -6.04
C PRO A 247 -20.01 -0.60 -5.25
N SER A 248 -19.56 -1.67 -5.93
CA SER A 248 -18.75 -2.72 -5.32
C SER A 248 -17.45 -2.18 -4.72
N GLN A 249 -16.91 -1.07 -5.24
CA GLN A 249 -15.70 -0.43 -4.75
C GLN A 249 -15.95 0.84 -3.94
N SER A 250 -17.15 0.99 -3.38
CA SER A 250 -17.52 2.10 -2.50
C SER A 250 -16.82 2.02 -1.14
N ARG A 251 -16.85 3.13 -0.40
CA ARG A 251 -16.36 3.21 0.99
C ARG A 251 -17.07 2.18 1.87
N GLU A 252 -18.38 2.05 1.72
CA GLU A 252 -19.23 1.13 2.47
C GLU A 252 -18.85 -0.32 2.19
N SER A 253 -18.62 -0.68 0.92
CA SER A 253 -18.17 -2.02 0.53
C SER A 253 -16.81 -2.37 1.13
N VAL A 254 -15.86 -1.42 1.13
CA VAL A 254 -14.56 -1.61 1.79
C VAL A 254 -14.72 -1.86 3.29
N VAL A 255 -15.56 -1.08 3.98
CA VAL A 255 -15.82 -1.25 5.42
C VAL A 255 -16.41 -2.64 5.71
N ILE A 256 -17.39 -3.08 4.93
CA ILE A 256 -18.01 -4.40 5.07
C ILE A 256 -16.96 -5.51 4.87
N TYR A 257 -16.18 -5.43 3.79
CA TYR A 257 -15.14 -6.40 3.46
C TYR A 257 -14.08 -6.51 4.56
N ASN A 258 -13.53 -5.39 5.00
CA ASN A 258 -12.54 -5.35 6.07
C ASN A 258 -13.10 -5.92 7.38
N LYS A 259 -14.36 -5.58 7.73
CA LYS A 259 -15.01 -6.09 8.93
C LYS A 259 -15.17 -7.61 8.90
N GLN A 260 -15.56 -8.17 7.75
CA GLN A 260 -15.77 -9.61 7.60
C GLN A 260 -14.45 -10.39 7.70
N LEU A 261 -13.38 -9.91 7.05
CA LEU A 261 -12.06 -10.54 7.18
C LEU A 261 -11.48 -10.40 8.59
N ARG A 262 -11.71 -9.27 9.25
CA ARG A 262 -11.20 -9.00 10.60
C ARG A 262 -11.60 -10.08 11.60
N SER A 263 -12.84 -10.59 11.54
CA SER A 263 -13.24 -11.67 12.46
C SER A 263 -12.42 -12.97 12.28
N ILE A 264 -12.02 -13.31 11.05
CA ILE A 264 -11.14 -14.47 10.81
C ILE A 264 -9.73 -14.16 11.32
N LEU A 265 -9.22 -12.97 10.98
CA LEU A 265 -7.85 -12.54 11.32
C LEU A 265 -7.66 -12.52 12.84
N GLU A 266 -8.61 -11.97 13.60
CA GLU A 266 -8.59 -11.93 15.06
C GLU A 266 -8.65 -13.34 15.66
N ALA A 267 -9.54 -14.21 15.17
CA ALA A 267 -9.66 -15.59 15.65
C ALA A 267 -8.36 -16.40 15.47
N HIS A 268 -7.55 -16.05 14.47
CA HIS A 268 -6.27 -16.69 14.18
C HIS A 268 -5.06 -15.86 14.59
N HIS A 269 -5.25 -14.78 15.36
CA HIS A 269 -4.17 -13.89 15.83
C HIS A 269 -3.27 -13.37 14.70
N VAL A 270 -3.83 -13.12 13.51
CA VAL A 270 -3.13 -12.54 12.38
C VAL A 270 -3.18 -11.01 12.48
N PRO A 271 -2.03 -10.32 12.59
CA PRO A 271 -1.98 -8.87 12.63
C PRO A 271 -2.55 -8.23 11.38
N VAL A 272 -3.34 -7.17 11.57
CA VAL A 272 -3.98 -6.42 10.49
C VAL A 272 -3.29 -5.08 10.31
N PHE A 273 -2.73 -4.86 9.13
CA PHE A 273 -2.24 -3.57 8.68
C PHE A 273 -3.42 -2.75 8.17
N ASP A 274 -4.11 -2.07 9.08
CA ASP A 274 -5.28 -1.24 8.78
C ASP A 274 -4.89 0.21 8.49
N THR A 275 -5.19 0.66 7.28
CA THR A 275 -4.91 2.03 6.83
C THR A 275 -6.17 2.74 6.36
N PHE A 276 -7.36 2.24 6.70
CA PHE A 276 -8.62 2.84 6.28
C PHE A 276 -8.76 4.27 6.81
N GLN A 277 -8.57 4.48 8.12
CA GLN A 277 -8.66 5.79 8.75
C GLN A 277 -7.56 6.75 8.28
N LEU A 278 -6.42 6.22 7.84
CA LEU A 278 -5.33 7.03 7.28
C LEU A 278 -5.75 7.68 5.95
N THR A 279 -6.65 7.05 5.19
CA THR A 279 -7.01 7.51 3.84
C THR A 279 -8.45 7.98 3.71
N ASP A 280 -9.26 7.88 4.76
CA ASP A 280 -10.66 8.32 4.73
C ASP A 280 -10.73 9.85 4.60
N GLY A 281 -11.37 10.32 3.53
CA GLY A 281 -11.45 11.75 3.22
C GLY A 281 -10.20 12.35 2.56
N VAL A 282 -9.25 11.51 2.11
CA VAL A 282 -7.98 11.96 1.53
C VAL A 282 -8.05 11.88 0.00
N GLU A 283 -7.50 12.89 -0.68
CA GLU A 283 -7.49 12.90 -2.15
C GLU A 283 -6.40 11.96 -2.67
N SER A 284 -6.81 11.03 -3.53
CA SER A 284 -5.95 10.09 -4.24
C SER A 284 -5.94 10.47 -5.73
N PHE A 285 -4.87 10.13 -6.46
CA PHE A 285 -4.68 10.66 -7.82
C PHE A 285 -5.65 10.06 -8.87
N ASP A 286 -6.27 8.93 -8.57
CA ASP A 286 -7.23 8.25 -9.44
C ASP A 286 -8.47 7.70 -8.68
N GLY A 287 -8.72 8.22 -7.48
CA GLY A 287 -9.82 7.78 -6.62
C GLY A 287 -9.62 6.41 -5.95
N VAL A 288 -8.54 5.69 -6.22
CA VAL A 288 -8.19 4.44 -5.53
C VAL A 288 -6.78 4.50 -4.97
N HIS A 289 -5.82 4.85 -5.82
CA HIS A 289 -4.41 4.77 -5.55
C HIS A 289 -3.86 6.09 -5.05
N TYR A 290 -2.86 5.98 -4.18
CA TYR A 290 -2.10 7.10 -3.63
C TYR A 290 -0.66 7.07 -4.14
N GLY A 291 0.03 8.21 -4.13
CA GLY A 291 1.43 8.34 -4.52
C GLY A 291 2.39 8.15 -3.35
N ARG A 292 3.53 8.86 -3.39
CA ARG A 292 4.60 8.75 -2.39
C ARG A 292 4.17 9.16 -0.97
N GLY A 293 3.33 10.17 -0.80
CA GLY A 293 2.93 10.73 0.49
C GLY A 293 2.29 9.69 1.39
N VAL A 294 1.08 9.24 1.06
CA VAL A 294 0.35 8.23 1.87
C VAL A 294 1.10 6.91 1.92
N ASN A 295 1.65 6.42 0.80
CA ASN A 295 2.33 5.13 0.82
C ASN A 295 3.66 5.19 1.58
N GLY A 296 4.31 6.35 1.63
CA GLY A 296 5.46 6.60 2.49
C GLY A 296 5.08 6.47 3.97
N VAL A 297 3.95 7.04 4.40
CA VAL A 297 3.42 6.86 5.77
C VAL A 297 3.10 5.40 6.04
N LYS A 298 2.45 4.70 5.09
CA LYS A 298 2.19 3.25 5.21
C LYS A 298 3.49 2.46 5.39
N ALA A 299 4.53 2.75 4.60
CA ALA A 299 5.83 2.11 4.76
C ALA A 299 6.45 2.40 6.14
N GLN A 300 6.35 3.63 6.66
CA GLN A 300 6.81 3.96 8.01
C GLN A 300 6.04 3.19 9.10
N ILE A 301 4.72 3.06 8.98
CA ILE A 301 3.90 2.24 9.90
C ILE A 301 4.36 0.78 9.86
N LEU A 302 4.60 0.22 8.66
CA LEU A 302 5.09 -1.14 8.51
C LEU A 302 6.47 -1.31 9.16
N LEU A 303 7.40 -0.37 8.95
CA LEU A 303 8.72 -0.41 9.59
C LEU A 303 8.63 -0.34 11.12
N ASN A 304 7.70 0.45 11.68
CA ASN A 304 7.48 0.49 13.13
C ASN A 304 6.91 -0.82 13.68
N TYR A 305 6.02 -1.48 12.93
CA TYR A 305 5.56 -2.82 13.28
C TYR A 305 6.71 -3.84 13.28
N LEU A 306 7.58 -3.81 12.26
CA LEU A 306 8.77 -4.68 12.22
C LEU A 306 9.76 -4.38 13.35
N LEU A 307 9.90 -3.10 13.74
CA LEU A 307 10.69 -2.68 14.90
C LEU A 307 10.12 -3.26 16.20
N GLN A 308 8.80 -3.26 16.36
CA GLN A 308 8.14 -3.86 17.52
C GLN A 308 8.43 -5.37 17.59
N LEU A 309 8.26 -6.09 16.48
CA LEU A 309 8.56 -7.52 16.42
C LEU A 309 10.04 -7.80 16.74
N ARG A 310 10.97 -6.96 16.26
CA ARG A 310 12.39 -7.06 16.62
C ARG A 310 12.64 -6.79 18.11
N SER A 311 12.01 -5.77 18.66
CA SER A 311 12.14 -5.38 20.08
C SER A 311 11.58 -6.43 21.03
N ASN A 312 10.53 -7.14 20.62
CA ASN A 312 9.94 -8.25 21.36
C ASN A 312 10.77 -9.55 21.28
N GLY A 313 11.91 -9.53 20.57
CA GLY A 313 12.73 -10.72 20.33
C GLY A 313 12.10 -11.70 19.34
N GLU A 314 11.00 -11.32 18.67
CA GLU A 314 10.42 -12.14 17.62
C GLU A 314 11.36 -12.17 16.41
N PHE A 315 12.00 -11.06 16.03
CA PHE A 315 13.02 -11.01 14.97
C PHE A 315 14.46 -10.86 15.50
N PRO A 316 15.15 -11.92 15.94
CA PRO A 316 16.52 -11.79 16.46
C PRO A 316 17.50 -11.32 15.37
N LEU A 317 18.39 -10.38 15.72
CA LEU A 317 19.52 -9.96 14.87
C LEU A 317 20.50 -11.12 14.63
N GLU A 318 20.67 -11.95 15.65
CA GLU A 318 21.24 -13.31 15.68
C GLU A 318 21.08 -13.84 17.11
N ARG A 319 20.89 -15.15 17.31
CA ARG A 319 21.43 -15.78 18.53
C ARG A 319 22.91 -15.91 18.26
N THR A 320 23.78 -15.38 19.12
CA THR A 320 25.11 -15.97 19.26
C THR A 320 24.90 -17.49 19.37
N PRO A 321 25.45 -18.32 18.49
CA PRO A 321 25.53 -19.73 18.80
C PRO A 321 26.28 -19.80 20.12
N ASN A 322 25.68 -20.43 21.13
CA ASN A 322 26.40 -20.82 22.33
C ASN A 322 27.74 -21.42 21.88
N LEU A 323 28.83 -20.70 22.13
CA LEU A 323 30.14 -21.30 22.21
C LEU A 323 29.98 -22.47 23.17
N ARG A 324 30.25 -23.66 22.63
CA ARG A 324 30.14 -24.96 23.29
C ARG A 324 30.67 -24.87 24.73
N PRO A 325 30.06 -25.55 25.71
CA PRO A 325 30.83 -25.93 26.89
C PRO A 325 32.00 -26.79 26.40
N GLU A 326 33.19 -26.45 26.87
CA GLU A 326 34.43 -27.19 26.67
C GLU A 326 34.21 -28.70 26.74
N ILE A 327 34.44 -29.40 25.63
CA ILE A 327 34.83 -30.81 25.71
C ILE A 327 36.31 -30.79 26.01
N LYS A 328 36.65 -30.94 27.29
CA LYS A 328 38.00 -31.29 27.72
C LYS A 328 38.30 -32.69 27.16
N ILE A 329 39.32 -32.77 26.33
CA ILE A 329 39.97 -34.02 25.99
C ILE A 329 40.96 -34.30 27.11
N SER A 330 40.72 -35.38 27.85
CA SER A 330 41.73 -36.12 28.62
C SER A 330 41.84 -37.51 28.03
#